data_AF-A0A947V9B4-F1
#
_entry.id   AF-A0A947V9B4-F1
#
_cell.length_a   1.000
_cell.length_b   1.000
_cell.length_c   1.000
_cell.angle_alpha   90.00
_cell.angle_beta   90.00
_cell.angle_gamma   90.00
#
_symmetry.space_group_name_H-M   'P 1'
#
loop_
_entity.id
_entity.type
_entity.pdbx_description
1 polymer ?
#
loop_
_entity_poly.entity_id
_entity_poly.type
_entity_poly.pdbx_seq_one_letter_code
_entity_poly.pdbx_strand_id
1 'polypeptide(L)'
;MRRAAFLVLGLMIAGWTWADDTPDLHITPGSYRVGLSKAKICSIKWGKDERHVTVAMKKQAFALYGYTGNDDPKCVPAGKRHCEIDHLISRELGGADEVINLWPQAYGTSPWNAVLKDKLENRLHKEMCAGNITLKTARVMLVNDWREAYKRYYGDP
;
A
#
# COMPACT_ATOMS: atom_id res chain seq x y z
N MET A 1 4.17 61.75 -3.39
CA MET A 1 3.37 60.51 -3.32
C MET A 1 3.74 59.62 -4.51
N ARG A 2 4.57 58.60 -4.32
CA ARG A 2 4.90 57.60 -5.37
C ARG A 2 4.47 56.23 -4.85
N ARG A 3 3.44 55.63 -5.47
CA ARG A 3 3.01 54.27 -5.18
C ARG A 3 3.86 53.32 -6.03
N ALA A 4 4.72 52.54 -5.39
CA ALA A 4 5.40 51.42 -6.03
C ALA A 4 4.47 50.21 -6.01
N ALA A 5 4.06 49.74 -7.18
CA ALA A 5 3.35 48.48 -7.34
C ALA A 5 4.38 47.35 -7.36
N PHE A 6 4.39 46.51 -6.32
CA PHE A 6 5.15 45.26 -6.33
C PHE A 6 4.29 44.18 -6.98
N LEU A 7 4.65 43.79 -8.20
CA LEU A 7 4.18 42.57 -8.85
C LEU A 7 4.88 41.39 -8.18
N VAL A 8 4.15 40.66 -7.34
CA VAL A 8 4.60 39.35 -6.83
C VAL A 8 4.31 38.32 -7.90
N LEU A 9 5.35 37.93 -8.63
CA LEU A 9 5.29 36.79 -9.54
C LEU A 9 5.31 35.50 -8.68
N GLY A 10 4.14 34.90 -8.46
CA GLY A 10 4.06 33.61 -7.78
C GLY A 10 4.62 32.51 -8.66
N LEU A 11 5.82 31.99 -8.35
CA LEU A 11 6.29 30.73 -8.91
C LEU A 11 5.43 29.60 -8.31
N MET A 12 4.52 29.05 -9.12
CA MET A 12 3.96 27.74 -8.83
C MET A 12 5.03 26.70 -9.13
N ILE A 13 5.77 26.28 -8.10
CA ILE A 13 6.57 25.06 -8.17
C ILE A 13 5.55 23.92 -8.15
N ALA A 14 5.27 23.34 -9.32
CA ALA A 14 4.57 22.07 -9.40
C ALA A 14 5.48 21.00 -8.78
N GLY A 15 5.42 20.87 -7.46
CA GLY A 15 6.09 19.80 -6.75
C GLY A 15 5.56 18.48 -7.29
N TRP A 16 6.45 17.63 -7.79
CA TRP A 16 6.11 16.23 -8.00
C TRP A 16 5.74 15.67 -6.62
N THR A 17 4.46 15.46 -6.39
CA THR A 17 3.99 14.67 -5.25
C THR A 17 4.47 13.25 -5.52
N TRP A 18 5.52 12.85 -4.80
CA TRP A 18 5.95 11.45 -4.76
C TRP A 18 4.75 10.57 -4.40
N ALA A 19 4.74 9.32 -4.85
CA ALA A 19 3.84 8.32 -4.32
C ALA A 19 3.94 8.35 -2.79
N ASP A 20 2.82 8.53 -2.09
CA ASP A 20 2.83 8.40 -0.64
C ASP A 20 3.06 6.92 -0.29
N ASP A 21 3.86 6.65 0.74
CA ASP A 21 4.22 5.29 1.15
C ASP A 21 3.03 4.53 1.76
N THR A 22 1.96 5.28 2.05
CA THR A 22 0.64 4.83 2.47
C THR A 22 -0.41 5.35 1.47
N PRO A 23 -1.54 4.65 1.28
CA PRO A 23 -2.56 5.06 0.33
C PRO A 23 -3.34 6.25 0.84
N ASP A 24 -4.09 6.87 -0.07
CA ASP A 24 -5.24 7.66 0.33
C ASP A 24 -6.38 6.70 0.76
N LEU A 25 -6.74 6.73 2.05
CA LEU A 25 -7.81 5.89 2.61
C LEU A 25 -9.21 6.25 2.10
N HIS A 26 -9.40 7.42 1.47
CA HIS A 26 -10.65 7.74 0.76
C HIS A 26 -10.77 6.94 -0.56
N ILE A 27 -9.63 6.55 -1.16
CA ILE A 27 -9.57 5.74 -2.39
C ILE A 27 -9.44 4.25 -2.05
N THR A 28 -8.56 3.92 -1.11
CA THR A 28 -8.25 2.56 -0.68
C THR A 28 -8.53 2.41 0.82
N PRO A 29 -9.79 2.39 1.27
CA PRO A 29 -10.14 2.22 2.68
C PRO A 29 -9.77 0.83 3.24
N GLY A 30 -9.52 -0.13 2.35
CA GLY A 30 -9.21 -1.51 2.68
C GLY A 30 -10.47 -2.38 2.74
N SER A 31 -10.34 -3.63 2.31
CA SER A 31 -11.43 -4.61 2.38
C SER A 31 -10.90 -6.02 2.60
N TYR A 32 -11.75 -6.88 3.15
CA TYR A 32 -11.40 -8.27 3.48
C TYR A 32 -12.53 -9.22 3.14
N ARG A 33 -12.18 -10.47 2.87
CA ARG A 33 -13.13 -11.54 2.54
C ARG A 33 -14.00 -11.88 3.74
N VAL A 34 -15.29 -11.59 3.63
CA VAL A 34 -16.29 -11.99 4.64
C VAL A 34 -16.35 -13.52 4.71
N GLY A 35 -16.42 -14.07 5.91
CA GLY A 35 -16.52 -15.52 6.14
C GLY A 35 -15.20 -16.29 6.05
N LEU A 36 -14.09 -15.66 5.64
CA LEU A 36 -12.79 -16.31 5.64
C LEU A 36 -12.22 -16.37 7.07
N SER A 37 -12.25 -17.56 7.67
CA SER A 37 -11.81 -17.77 9.05
C SER A 37 -10.29 -17.69 9.21
N LYS A 38 -9.82 -17.35 10.43
CA LYS A 38 -8.40 -17.44 10.80
C LYS A 38 -7.81 -18.81 10.45
N ALA A 39 -8.52 -19.89 10.79
CA ALA A 39 -8.04 -21.25 10.51
C ALA A 39 -7.83 -21.48 9.00
N LYS A 40 -8.76 -20.99 8.16
CA LYS A 40 -8.59 -21.07 6.71
C LYS A 40 -7.42 -20.22 6.23
N ILE A 41 -7.30 -18.98 6.69
CA ILE A 41 -6.17 -18.08 6.37
C ILE A 41 -4.82 -18.75 6.68
N CYS A 42 -4.68 -19.35 7.86
CA CYS A 42 -3.45 -20.01 8.30
C CYS A 42 -3.16 -21.35 7.58
N SER A 43 -4.14 -21.90 6.86
CA SER A 43 -3.98 -23.12 6.06
C SER A 43 -3.57 -22.85 4.60
N ILE A 44 -3.71 -21.61 4.13
CA ILE A 44 -3.41 -21.25 2.74
C ILE A 44 -1.90 -21.14 2.55
N LYS A 45 -1.41 -21.71 1.45
CA LYS A 45 -0.02 -21.52 0.98
C LYS A 45 0.04 -20.24 0.15
N TRP A 46 0.18 -19.10 0.82
CA TRP A 46 0.24 -17.80 0.17
C TRP A 46 1.35 -17.74 -0.89
N GLY A 47 1.04 -17.09 -2.02
CA GLY A 47 1.92 -17.04 -3.18
C GLY A 47 1.71 -18.21 -4.17
N LYS A 48 0.99 -19.26 -3.77
CA LYS A 48 0.52 -20.35 -4.65
C LYS A 48 -1.00 -20.40 -4.78
N ASP A 49 -1.70 -19.53 -4.08
CA ASP A 49 -3.14 -19.44 -4.08
C ASP A 49 -3.65 -18.63 -5.28
N GLU A 50 -4.88 -18.92 -5.70
CA GLU A 50 -5.48 -18.27 -6.85
C GLU A 50 -5.61 -16.76 -6.63
N ARG A 51 -5.17 -15.98 -7.62
CA ARG A 51 -5.29 -14.52 -7.58
C ARG A 51 -6.43 -14.06 -8.48
N HIS A 52 -7.32 -13.25 -7.92
CA HIS A 52 -8.49 -12.70 -8.59
C HIS A 52 -8.33 -11.21 -8.92
N VAL A 53 -7.15 -10.62 -8.69
CA VAL A 53 -6.82 -9.26 -9.17
C VAL A 53 -6.68 -9.28 -10.69
N THR A 54 -7.73 -8.84 -11.38
CA THR A 54 -7.77 -8.79 -12.85
C THR A 54 -6.96 -7.63 -13.41
N VAL A 55 -6.63 -7.69 -14.71
CA VAL A 55 -6.01 -6.57 -15.44
C VAL A 55 -6.88 -5.31 -15.38
N ALA A 56 -8.21 -5.45 -15.47
CA ALA A 56 -9.14 -4.34 -15.39
C ALA A 56 -9.08 -3.65 -14.02
N MET A 57 -9.02 -4.43 -12.93
CA MET A 57 -8.85 -3.89 -11.57
C MET A 57 -7.53 -3.15 -11.41
N LYS A 58 -6.42 -3.70 -11.93
CA LYS A 58 -5.12 -3.01 -11.88
C LYS A 58 -5.16 -1.66 -12.58
N LYS A 59 -5.73 -1.62 -13.79
CA LYS A 59 -5.90 -0.37 -14.55
C LYS A 59 -6.76 0.62 -13.79
N GLN A 60 -7.86 0.18 -13.18
CA GLN A 60 -8.74 1.03 -12.39
C GLN A 60 -8.01 1.58 -11.15
N ALA A 61 -7.28 0.75 -10.41
CA ALA A 61 -6.51 1.17 -9.24
C ALA A 61 -5.45 2.22 -9.61
N PHE A 62 -4.68 2.01 -10.68
CA PHE A 62 -3.75 3.04 -11.17
C PHE A 62 -4.48 4.34 -11.55
N ALA A 63 -5.59 4.25 -12.29
CA ALA A 63 -6.34 5.41 -12.75
C ALA A 63 -6.89 6.26 -11.58
N LEU A 64 -7.36 5.63 -10.50
CA LEU A 64 -7.86 6.32 -9.30
C LEU A 64 -6.78 7.20 -8.65
N TYR A 65 -5.51 6.80 -8.74
CA TYR A 65 -4.36 7.55 -8.23
C TYR A 65 -3.72 8.46 -9.29
N GLY A 66 -4.24 8.48 -10.52
CA GLY A 66 -3.68 9.24 -11.64
C GLY A 66 -2.34 8.68 -12.16
N TYR A 67 -2.18 7.35 -12.14
CA TYR A 67 -1.01 6.64 -12.67
C TYR A 67 -1.38 6.01 -14.02
N THR A 68 -0.40 5.96 -14.91
CA THR A 68 -0.51 5.33 -16.25
C THR A 68 -0.24 3.83 -16.23
N GLY A 69 0.34 3.31 -15.14
CA GLY A 69 0.63 1.89 -14.97
C GLY A 69 1.81 1.65 -14.05
N ASN A 70 2.37 0.45 -14.12
CA ASN A 70 3.52 0.06 -13.31
C ASN A 70 4.76 0.92 -13.59
N ASP A 71 4.95 1.36 -14.84
CA ASP A 71 6.11 2.14 -15.29
C ASP A 71 5.86 3.66 -15.25
N ASP A 72 4.81 4.12 -14.57
CA ASP A 72 4.51 5.54 -14.44
C ASP A 72 5.71 6.30 -13.84
N PRO A 73 6.02 7.54 -14.26
CA PRO A 73 7.14 8.32 -13.69
C PRO A 73 7.09 8.51 -12.16
N LYS A 74 5.90 8.42 -11.54
CA LYS A 74 5.74 8.46 -10.08
C LYS A 74 6.24 7.18 -9.39
N CYS A 75 6.39 6.08 -10.12
CA CYS A 75 6.84 4.79 -9.61
C CYS A 75 8.37 4.74 -9.52
N VAL A 76 8.90 5.09 -8.35
CA VAL A 76 10.35 5.04 -8.10
C VAL A 76 10.87 3.60 -8.27
N PRO A 77 11.82 3.36 -9.19
CA PRO A 77 12.24 2.00 -9.51
C PRO A 77 13.30 1.46 -8.54
N ALA A 78 13.24 0.15 -8.28
CA ALA A 78 14.32 -0.64 -7.69
C ALA A 78 14.75 -1.73 -8.69
N GLY A 79 15.82 -1.45 -9.44
CA GLY A 79 16.25 -2.31 -10.56
C GLY A 79 15.21 -2.29 -11.68
N LYS A 80 14.68 -3.46 -12.05
CA LYS A 80 13.65 -3.61 -13.10
C LYS A 80 12.21 -3.46 -12.59
N ARG A 81 12.01 -3.27 -11.29
CA ARG A 81 10.68 -3.17 -10.67
C ARG A 81 10.37 -1.71 -10.37
N HIS A 82 9.19 -1.25 -10.78
CA HIS A 82 8.74 0.13 -10.61
C HIS A 82 7.66 0.20 -9.52
N CYS A 83 6.37 0.24 -9.89
CA CYS A 83 5.28 -0.04 -8.95
C CYS A 83 4.76 -1.47 -9.08
N GLU A 84 4.05 -1.92 -8.05
CA GLU A 84 3.04 -2.96 -8.16
C GLU A 84 1.65 -2.44 -7.75
N ILE A 85 0.62 -3.26 -8.02
CA ILE A 85 -0.69 -3.07 -7.42
C ILE A 85 -0.73 -3.96 -6.19
N ASP A 86 -0.76 -3.33 -5.02
CA ASP A 86 -0.67 -4.00 -3.74
C ASP A 86 -1.96 -3.83 -2.93
N HIS A 87 -2.17 -4.71 -1.95
CA HIS A 87 -3.35 -4.72 -1.11
C HIS A 87 -3.14 -3.92 0.18
N LEU A 88 -4.06 -3.02 0.57
CA LEU A 88 -3.97 -2.39 1.89
C LEU A 88 -4.03 -3.42 3.01
N ILE A 89 -5.10 -4.22 3.04
CA ILE A 89 -5.18 -5.40 3.88
C ILE A 89 -4.60 -6.56 3.09
N SER A 90 -3.46 -7.08 3.53
CA SER A 90 -2.82 -8.25 2.93
C SER A 90 -3.78 -9.42 2.79
N ARG A 91 -3.64 -10.16 1.68
CA ARG A 91 -4.32 -11.45 1.50
C ARG A 91 -3.97 -12.45 2.58
N GLU A 92 -2.74 -12.40 3.10
CA GLU A 92 -2.27 -13.24 4.22
C GLU A 92 -3.00 -12.95 5.53
N LEU A 93 -3.73 -11.83 5.58
CA LEU A 93 -4.61 -11.43 6.68
C LEU A 93 -6.08 -11.39 6.24
N GLY A 94 -6.40 -12.13 5.17
CA GLY A 94 -7.74 -12.28 4.64
C GLY A 94 -8.26 -11.09 3.83
N GLY A 95 -7.38 -10.19 3.39
CA GLY A 95 -7.69 -9.14 2.43
C GLY A 95 -8.42 -9.65 1.19
N ALA A 96 -9.25 -8.81 0.60
CA ALA A 96 -10.01 -9.13 -0.61
C ALA A 96 -9.31 -8.59 -1.86
N ASP A 97 -9.47 -9.30 -2.97
CA ASP A 97 -9.08 -8.85 -4.30
C ASP A 97 -10.16 -7.89 -4.82
N GLU A 98 -10.18 -6.67 -4.30
CA GLU A 98 -11.16 -5.62 -4.62
C GLU A 98 -10.45 -4.27 -4.80
N VAL A 99 -10.91 -3.44 -5.74
CA VAL A 99 -10.25 -2.15 -6.06
C VAL A 99 -10.12 -1.24 -4.83
N ILE A 100 -11.11 -1.24 -3.93
CA ILE A 100 -11.08 -0.46 -2.68
C ILE A 100 -10.05 -0.97 -1.65
N ASN A 101 -9.39 -2.09 -1.93
CA ASN A 101 -8.28 -2.63 -1.16
C ASN A 101 -6.97 -2.57 -1.95
N LEU A 102 -6.93 -1.97 -3.14
CA LEU A 102 -5.75 -1.94 -4.01
C LEU A 102 -5.18 -0.53 -4.16
N TRP A 103 -3.85 -0.41 -4.22
CA TRP A 103 -3.15 0.85 -4.51
C TRP A 103 -1.87 0.62 -5.34
N PRO A 104 -1.34 1.64 -6.05
CA PRO A 104 0.02 1.63 -6.61
C PRO A 104 1.10 1.76 -5.52
N GLN A 105 2.00 0.79 -5.38
CA GLN A 105 3.11 0.86 -4.43
C GLN A 105 4.45 0.76 -5.13
N ALA A 106 5.35 1.71 -4.85
CA ALA A 106 6.69 1.73 -5.43
C ALA A 106 7.65 0.76 -4.71
N TYR A 107 8.60 0.20 -5.48
CA TYR A 107 9.67 -0.62 -4.94
C TYR A 107 10.92 0.17 -4.55
N GLY A 108 11.16 1.34 -5.16
CA GLY A 108 12.39 2.11 -5.02
C GLY A 108 12.31 3.32 -4.10
N THR A 109 11.15 3.61 -3.51
CA THR A 109 11.03 4.65 -2.49
C THR A 109 11.86 4.29 -1.26
N SER A 110 12.38 5.31 -0.59
CA SER A 110 13.24 5.17 0.59
C SER A 110 12.79 6.12 1.70
N PRO A 111 12.71 5.65 2.96
CA PRO A 111 13.07 4.29 3.38
C PRO A 111 11.96 3.26 3.13
N TRP A 112 10.71 3.70 2.99
CA TRP A 112 9.54 2.84 2.87
C TRP A 112 9.29 2.40 1.43
N ASN A 113 8.98 1.12 1.24
CA ASN A 113 8.69 0.54 -0.08
C ASN A 113 7.92 -0.77 0.08
N ALA A 114 7.47 -1.32 -1.05
CA ALA A 114 6.73 -2.59 -1.10
C ALA A 114 7.46 -3.76 -0.40
N VAL A 115 8.80 -3.83 -0.47
CA VAL A 115 9.57 -4.92 0.17
C VAL A 115 9.46 -4.85 1.71
N LEU A 116 9.49 -3.65 2.29
CA LEU A 116 9.32 -3.50 3.73
C LEU A 116 7.90 -3.85 4.18
N LYS A 117 6.89 -3.47 3.38
CA LYS A 117 5.50 -3.84 3.66
C LYS A 117 5.30 -5.35 3.59
N ASP A 118 5.76 -6.01 2.52
CA ASP A 118 5.73 -7.47 2.39
C ASP A 118 6.35 -8.19 3.61
N LYS A 119 7.50 -7.69 4.08
CA LYS A 119 8.19 -8.25 5.25
C LYS A 119 7.33 -8.12 6.52
N LEU A 120 6.66 -6.99 6.72
CA LEU A 120 5.71 -6.81 7.83
C LEU A 120 4.49 -7.72 7.67
N GLU A 121 3.89 -7.82 6.49
CA GLU A 121 2.70 -8.65 6.27
C GLU A 121 2.95 -10.11 6.63
N ASN A 122 4.08 -10.65 6.17
CA ASN A 122 4.56 -11.97 6.53
C ASN A 122 4.73 -12.14 8.04
N ARG A 123 5.22 -11.10 8.74
CA ARG A 123 5.34 -11.12 10.21
C ARG A 123 3.98 -11.14 10.88
N LEU A 124 3.08 -10.25 10.48
CA LEU A 124 1.73 -10.16 11.03
C LEU A 124 0.95 -11.46 10.82
N HIS A 125 1.09 -12.09 9.65
CA HIS A 125 0.50 -13.40 9.37
C HIS A 125 0.99 -14.46 10.37
N LYS A 126 2.31 -14.56 10.58
CA LYS A 126 2.92 -15.50 11.53
C LYS A 126 2.43 -15.27 12.96
N GLU A 127 2.45 -14.03 13.43
CA GLU A 127 1.98 -13.65 14.77
C GLU A 127 0.49 -13.97 14.96
N MET A 128 -0.33 -13.65 13.95
CA MET A 128 -1.76 -13.91 13.96
C MET A 128 -2.06 -15.41 13.97
N CYS A 129 -1.35 -16.20 13.17
CA CYS A 129 -1.52 -17.66 13.13
C CYS A 129 -1.02 -18.34 14.41
N ALA A 130 0.08 -17.86 15.00
CA ALA A 130 0.56 -18.30 16.31
C ALA A 130 -0.40 -17.93 17.47
N GLY A 131 -1.29 -16.95 17.26
CA GLY A 131 -2.25 -16.51 18.29
C GLY A 131 -1.74 -15.38 19.17
N ASN A 132 -0.58 -14.82 18.88
CA ASN A 132 0.01 -13.70 19.63
C ASN A 132 -0.76 -12.39 19.40
N ILE A 133 -1.39 -12.25 18.23
CA ILE A 133 -2.29 -11.13 17.91
C ILE A 133 -3.59 -11.64 17.29
N THR A 134 -4.66 -10.85 17.42
CA THR A 134 -5.92 -11.18 16.75
C THR A 134 -5.87 -10.82 15.25
N LEU A 135 -6.69 -11.47 14.43
CA LEU A 135 -6.84 -11.10 13.02
C LEU A 135 -7.28 -9.63 12.85
N LYS A 136 -8.16 -9.15 13.74
CA LYS A 136 -8.58 -7.74 13.76
C LYS A 136 -7.40 -6.80 14.03
N THR A 137 -6.55 -7.12 15.02
CA THR A 137 -5.36 -6.34 15.36
C THR A 137 -4.40 -6.26 14.17
N ALA A 138 -4.12 -7.39 13.52
CA ALA A 138 -3.24 -7.43 12.36
C ALA A 138 -3.74 -6.54 11.21
N ARG A 139 -5.06 -6.53 10.94
CA ARG A 139 -5.66 -5.66 9.92
C ARG A 139 -5.58 -4.17 10.28
N VAL A 140 -5.86 -3.83 11.54
CA VAL A 140 -5.77 -2.43 12.02
C VAL A 140 -4.34 -1.89 11.89
N MET A 141 -3.33 -2.73 12.15
CA MET A 141 -1.92 -2.37 11.96
C MET A 141 -1.59 -1.99 10.51
N LEU A 142 -2.24 -2.60 9.52
CA LEU A 142 -2.05 -2.22 8.11
C LEU A 142 -2.83 -0.96 7.75
N VAL A 143 -4.10 -0.86 8.15
CA VAL A 143 -5.01 0.22 7.75
C VAL A 143 -4.63 1.58 8.33
N ASN A 144 -4.18 1.63 9.59
CA ASN A 144 -3.86 2.90 10.24
C ASN A 144 -2.56 3.51 9.67
N ASP A 145 -1.45 2.77 9.82
CA ASP A 145 -0.17 3.06 9.21
C ASP A 145 0.72 1.83 9.37
N TRP A 146 0.94 1.11 8.27
CA TRP A 146 1.76 -0.09 8.28
C TRP A 146 3.22 0.19 8.68
N ARG A 147 3.73 1.42 8.49
CA ARG A 147 5.11 1.78 8.84
C ARG A 147 5.34 1.79 10.34
N GLU A 148 4.36 2.27 11.11
CA GLU A 148 4.40 2.23 12.58
C GLU A 148 4.38 0.80 13.11
N ALA A 149 3.59 -0.08 12.46
CA ALA A 149 3.63 -1.50 12.76
C ALA A 149 4.97 -2.14 12.39
N TYR A 150 5.59 -1.75 11.26
CA TYR A 150 6.92 -2.19 10.88
C TYR A 150 7.95 -1.84 11.96
N LYS A 151 7.98 -0.57 12.40
CA LYS A 151 8.88 -0.11 13.46
C LYS A 151 8.73 -0.88 14.76
N ARG A 152 7.49 -1.22 15.14
CA ARG A 152 7.23 -2.04 16.33
C ARG A 152 7.90 -3.41 16.28
N TYR A 153 8.00 -4.04 15.11
CA TYR A 153 8.57 -5.38 14.95
C TYR A 153 10.06 -5.39 14.59
N TYR A 154 10.54 -4.33 13.93
CA TYR A 154 11.87 -4.32 13.31
C TYR A 154 12.73 -3.09 13.65
N GLY A 155 12.18 -2.06 14.28
CA GLY A 155 12.81 -0.75 14.42
C GLY A 155 12.74 0.08 13.14
N ASP A 156 13.45 1.20 13.13
CA ASP A 156 13.57 2.04 11.93
C ASP A 156 14.36 1.30 10.83
N PRO A 157 13.88 1.34 9.58
CA PRO A 157 14.54 0.72 8.43
C PRO A 157 15.81 1.44 7.96
#